data_AF-A0A3P7ZYC2-F1
#
_entry.id   AF-A0A3P7ZYC2-F1
#
_cell.length_a   1.000
_cell.length_b   1.000
_cell.length_c   1.000
_cell.angle_alpha   90.00
_cell.angle_beta   90.00
_cell.angle_gamma   90.00
#
_symmetry.space_group_name_H-M   'P 1'
#
loop_
_entity.id
_entity.type
_entity.pdbx_description
1 polymer ?
#
loop_
_entity_poly.entity_id
_entity_poly.type
_entity_poly.pdbx_seq_one_letter_code
_entity_poly.pdbx_strand_id
1 'polypeptide(L)'
;MWEMFEIPYNSPYAEWKAYTVKQKVMGGYRMPPPRAMPEEMVAVMELAWNHDPEKRPDATGLRKLLEEKYCSDDEQSKTKSVLKSRA
;
A
#
# COMPACT_ATOMS: atom_id res chain seq x y z
N MET A 1 -7.10 -0.70 0.06
CA MET A 1 -5.89 0.05 0.45
C MET A 1 -5.73 1.34 -0.34
N TRP A 2 -5.74 1.32 -1.68
CA TRP A 2 -5.57 2.55 -2.50
C TRP A 2 -6.52 3.68 -2.11
N GLU A 3 -7.82 3.38 -1.99
CA GLU A 3 -8.86 4.35 -1.61
C GLU A 3 -8.64 5.02 -0.26
N MET A 4 -7.90 4.40 0.66
CA MET A 4 -7.64 4.98 1.99
C MET A 4 -6.68 6.17 1.93
N PHE A 5 -5.86 6.27 0.88
CA PHE A 5 -4.82 7.30 0.74
C PHE A 5 -5.13 8.30 -0.39
N GLU A 6 -6.26 8.16 -1.08
CA GLU A 6 -6.68 9.10 -2.11
C GLU A 6 -7.44 10.27 -1.48
N ILE A 7 -6.90 11.48 -1.63
CA ILE A 7 -7.42 12.71 -1.02
C ILE A 7 -7.45 13.82 -2.09
N PRO A 8 -8.63 14.39 -2.42
CA PRO A 8 -9.97 14.03 -1.95
C PRO A 8 -10.37 12.62 -2.41
N TYR A 9 -11.33 12.00 -1.70
CA TYR A 9 -11.79 10.66 -2.03
C TYR A 9 -12.19 10.54 -3.50
N ASN A 10 -11.69 9.49 -4.14
CA ASN A 10 -12.07 9.11 -5.50
C ASN A 10 -12.13 7.58 -5.60
N SER A 11 -12.92 7.08 -6.55
CA SER A 11 -13.02 5.64 -6.80
C SER A 11 -11.85 5.13 -7.65
N PRO A 12 -11.36 3.91 -7.42
CA PRO A 12 -10.31 3.31 -8.24
C PRO A 12 -10.75 3.24 -9.70
N TYR A 13 -9.84 3.60 -10.61
CA TYR A 13 -10.10 3.59 -12.06
C TYR A 13 -11.35 4.39 -12.49
N ALA A 14 -11.72 5.47 -11.78
CA ALA A 14 -12.94 6.24 -12.03
C ALA A 14 -13.11 6.70 -13.50
N GLU A 15 -12.02 6.92 -14.21
CA GLU A 15 -12.04 7.36 -15.61
C GLU A 15 -12.42 6.26 -16.61
N TRP A 16 -12.37 4.99 -16.21
CA TRP A 16 -12.50 3.86 -17.13
C TRP A 16 -13.74 3.01 -16.84
N LYS A 17 -14.38 2.55 -17.91
CA LYS A 17 -15.44 1.56 -17.81
C LYS A 17 -14.86 0.21 -17.38
N ALA A 18 -15.66 -0.61 -16.71
CA ALA A 18 -15.24 -1.90 -16.16
C ALA A 18 -14.53 -2.82 -17.17
N TYR A 19 -14.99 -2.85 -18.44
CA TYR A 19 -14.35 -3.66 -19.48
C TYR A 19 -12.93 -3.18 -19.82
N THR A 20 -12.71 -1.86 -19.85
CA THR A 20 -11.41 -1.24 -20.11
C THR A 20 -10.45 -1.52 -18.95
N VAL A 21 -10.94 -1.43 -17.71
CA VAL A 21 -10.17 -1.77 -16.51
C VAL A 21 -9.70 -3.22 -16.57
N LYS A 22 -10.61 -4.16 -16.87
CA LYS A 22 -10.27 -5.59 -17.03
C LYS A 22 -9.16 -5.79 -18.06
N GLN A 23 -9.31 -5.23 -19.26
CA GLN A 23 -8.32 -5.36 -20.34
C GLN A 23 -6.95 -4.84 -19.92
N LYS A 24 -6.88 -3.65 -19.30
CA LYS A 24 -5.63 -3.04 -18.85
C LYS A 24 -4.97 -3.83 -17.72
N VAL A 25 -5.73 -4.23 -16.71
CA VAL A 25 -5.24 -5.00 -15.55
C VAL A 25 -4.72 -6.38 -15.98
N MET A 26 -5.42 -7.04 -16.92
CA MET A 26 -4.94 -8.28 -17.54
C MET A 26 -3.67 -8.07 -18.36
N GLY A 27 -3.52 -6.92 -19.02
CA GLY A 27 -2.29 -6.52 -19.71
C GLY A 27 -1.14 -6.09 -18.78
N GLY A 28 -1.32 -6.17 -17.46
CA GLY A 28 -0.26 -5.86 -16.48
C GLY A 28 -0.31 -4.44 -15.90
N TYR A 29 -1.21 -3.58 -16.36
CA TYR A 29 -1.36 -2.24 -15.79
C TYR A 29 -1.82 -2.31 -14.33
N ARG A 30 -1.27 -1.43 -13.49
CA ARG A 30 -1.71 -1.14 -12.13
C ARG A 30 -1.77 0.38 -11.95
N MET A 31 -2.65 0.85 -11.08
CA MET A 31 -2.75 2.29 -10.82
C MET A 31 -1.48 2.82 -10.16
N PRO A 32 -1.07 4.07 -10.46
CA PRO A 32 -0.04 4.72 -9.68
C PRO A 32 -0.50 4.87 -8.21
N PRO A 33 0.44 4.83 -7.26
CA PRO A 33 0.10 5.06 -5.86
C PRO A 33 -0.38 6.52 -5.66
N PRO A 34 -1.37 6.76 -4.77
CA PRO A 34 -1.78 8.09 -4.36
C PRO A 34 -0.64 8.86 -3.72
N ARG A 35 -0.69 10.20 -3.82
CA ARG A 35 0.36 11.07 -3.25
C ARG A 35 0.55 10.88 -1.75
N ALA A 36 -0.54 10.61 -0.99
CA ALA A 36 -0.48 10.48 0.46
C ALA A 36 -0.11 9.07 0.93
N MET A 37 0.14 8.14 0.01
CA MET A 37 0.48 6.76 0.36
C MET A 37 1.96 6.62 0.72
N PRO A 38 2.31 6.12 1.92
CA PRO A 38 3.69 5.82 2.27
C PRO A 38 4.28 4.71 1.40
N GLU A 39 5.58 4.77 1.10
CA GLU A 39 6.29 3.80 0.26
C GLU A 39 6.13 2.36 0.77
N GLU A 40 6.13 2.16 2.09
CA GLU A 40 5.92 0.84 2.69
C GLU A 40 4.55 0.25 2.36
N MET A 41 3.50 1.09 2.33
CA MET A 41 2.16 0.68 1.92
C MET A 41 2.08 0.41 0.42
N VAL A 42 2.83 1.16 -0.40
CA VAL A 42 2.95 0.88 -1.84
C VAL A 42 3.51 -0.53 -2.05
N ALA A 43 4.60 -0.88 -1.36
CA ALA A 43 5.20 -2.20 -1.45
C ALA A 43 4.22 -3.32 -1.04
N VAL A 44 3.45 -3.12 0.05
CA VAL A 44 2.42 -4.07 0.48
C VAL A 44 1.31 -4.21 -0.58
N MET A 45 0.91 -3.10 -1.21
CA MET A 45 -0.07 -3.11 -2.31
C MET A 45 0.45 -3.88 -3.53
N GLU A 46 1.72 -3.68 -3.88
CA GLU A 46 2.44 -4.39 -4.94
C GLU A 46 2.45 -5.90 -4.79
N LEU A 47 2.61 -6.38 -3.56
CA LEU A 47 2.48 -7.79 -3.27
C LEU A 47 1.03 -8.27 -3.42
N ALA A 48 0.06 -7.51 -2.92
CA ALA A 48 -1.35 -7.91 -2.94
C ALA A 48 -1.94 -8.01 -4.36
N TRP A 49 -1.51 -7.17 -5.30
CA TRP A 49 -2.00 -7.17 -6.68
C TRP A 49 -1.02 -7.75 -7.72
N ASN A 50 -0.09 -8.62 -7.28
CA ASN A 50 0.87 -9.29 -8.15
C ASN A 50 0.16 -9.97 -9.34
N HIS A 51 0.76 -9.92 -10.53
CA HIS A 51 0.18 -10.54 -11.71
C HIS A 51 0.04 -12.07 -11.51
N ASP A 52 1.05 -12.68 -10.90
CA ASP A 52 1.05 -14.10 -10.54
C ASP A 52 0.25 -14.31 -9.23
N PRO A 53 -0.86 -15.07 -9.26
CA PRO A 53 -1.67 -15.33 -8.07
C PRO A 53 -0.91 -16.04 -6.95
N GLU A 54 0.03 -16.94 -7.29
CA GLU A 54 0.78 -17.74 -6.30
C GLU A 54 1.77 -16.90 -5.50
N LYS A 55 2.13 -15.72 -6.02
CA LYS A 55 3.01 -14.76 -5.34
C LYS A 55 2.27 -13.79 -4.43
N ARG A 56 0.93 -13.82 -4.44
CA ARG A 56 0.14 -12.93 -3.59
C ARG A 56 0.12 -13.47 -2.16
N PRO A 57 0.31 -12.60 -1.15
CA PRO A 57 0.10 -13.01 0.23
C PRO A 57 -1.37 -13.33 0.46
N ASP A 58 -1.63 -14.30 1.34
CA ASP A 58 -2.95 -14.53 1.90
C ASP A 58 -3.33 -13.39 2.88
N ALA A 59 -4.58 -13.36 3.34
CA ALA A 59 -5.03 -12.30 4.25
C ALA A 59 -4.24 -12.29 5.56
N THR A 60 -3.85 -13.46 6.08
CA THR A 60 -3.05 -13.60 7.30
C THR A 60 -1.63 -13.07 7.09
N GLY A 61 -0.99 -13.43 5.98
CA GLY A 61 0.33 -12.92 5.61
C GLY A 61 0.32 -11.42 5.36
N LEU A 62 -0.74 -10.89 4.74
CA LEU A 62 -0.90 -9.45 4.53
C LEU A 62 -1.05 -8.69 5.86
N ARG A 63 -1.83 -9.23 6.81
CA ARG A 63 -1.93 -8.67 8.16
C ARG A 63 -0.57 -8.65 8.86
N LYS A 64 0.17 -9.75 8.80
CA LYS A 64 1.51 -9.85 9.39
C LYS A 64 2.48 -8.84 8.77
N LEU A 65 2.47 -8.68 7.44
CA LEU A 65 3.27 -7.67 6.73
C LEU A 65 2.93 -6.25 7.20
N LEU A 66 1.65 -5.94 7.35
CA LEU A 66 1.21 -4.63 7.84
C LEU A 66 1.65 -4.40 9.29
N GLU A 67 1.55 -5.42 10.15
CA GLU A 67 2.03 -5.35 11.53
C GLU A 67 3.55 -5.18 11.59
N GLU A 68 4.34 -5.91 10.81
CA GLU A 68 5.79 -5.76 10.80
C GLU A 68 6.23 -4.34 10.39
N LYS A 69 5.54 -3.75 9.40
CA LYS A 69 5.85 -2.40 8.91
C LYS A 69 5.41 -1.30 9.90
N TYR A 70 4.18 -1.37 10.39
CA TYR A 70 3.57 -0.27 11.15
C TYR A 70 3.47 -0.49 12.67
N CYS A 71 3.60 -1.71 13.18
CA CYS A 71 3.65 -1.97 14.63
C CYS A 71 5.01 -1.56 15.25
N SER A 72 5.97 -1.17 14.42
CA SER A 72 7.27 -0.66 14.85
C SER A 72 7.24 0.82 15.29
N ASP A 73 6.14 1.55 15.04
CA ASP A 73 6.11 3.02 15.22
C ASP A 73 5.87 3.49 16.66
N ASP A 74 5.32 2.65 17.54
CA ASP A 74 5.22 2.99 18.97
C ASP A 74 6.60 3.10 19.66
N GLU A 75 7.64 2.46 19.10
CA GLU A 75 9.01 2.49 19.64
C GLU A 75 10.00 3.32 18.80
N GLN A 76 9.70 3.63 17.53
CA GLN A 76 10.56 4.53 16.72
C GLN A 76 10.35 6.02 17.02
N SER A 77 9.17 6.41 17.51
CA SER A 77 8.91 7.78 18.00
C SER A 77 9.68 8.08 19.30
N LYS A 78 9.83 7.08 20.19
CA LYS A 78 10.59 7.23 21.45
C LYS A 78 12.11 7.31 21.22
N THR A 79 12.66 6.48 20.32
CA THR A 79 14.11 6.43 20.10
C THR A 79 14.67 7.69 19.45
N LYS A 80 13.93 8.34 18.53
CA LYS A 80 14.35 9.63 17.93
C LYS A 80 14.27 10.80 18.91
N SER A 81 13.36 10.78 19.88
CA SER A 81 13.22 11.84 20.90
C SER A 81 14.34 11.77 21.96
N VAL A 82 14.77 10.56 22.34
CA VAL A 82 15.86 10.36 23.32
C VAL A 82 17.22 10.81 22.77
N LEU A 83 17.49 10.62 21.49
CA LEU A 83 18.75 11.03 20.85
C LEU A 83 18.86 12.55 20.60
N LYS A 84 17.73 13.26 20.44
CA LYS A 84 17.70 14.72 20.29
C LYS A 84 17.91 15.49 21.60
N SER A 85 17.79 14.80 22.74
CA SER A 85 17.90 15.39 24.08
C SER A 85 19.32 15.31 24.68
N ARG A 86 20.29 14.75 23.95
CA ARG A 86 21.70 14.56 24.38
C ARG A 86 22.72 15.28 23.49
N ALA A 87 22.29 16.23 22.67
CA ALA A 87 23.14 17.12 21.87
C ALA A 87 23.01 18.56 22.35
#